data_AF-A0AAQ3NGR5-F1
#
_entry.id   AF-A0AAQ3NGR5-F1
#
_cell.length_a   1.000
_cell.length_b   1.000
_cell.length_c   1.000
_cell.angle_alpha   90.00
_cell.angle_beta   90.00
_cell.angle_gamma   90.00
#
_symmetry.space_group_name_H-M   'P 1'
#
loop_
_entity.id
_entity.type
_entity.pdbx_description
1 polymer ?
#
loop_
_entity_poly.entity_id
_entity_poly.type
_entity_poly.pdbx_seq_one_letter_code
_entity_poly.pdbx_strand_id
1 'polypeptide(L)'
;MLASRLVATTRLSTSYGTSLPDSSSYRRLLRRLIFLTTTRPNISYAVHHLSQFMSAPTSAHSQTVFHILRYLKQALDFGLFFAAKSSLQLKTFSDSDWAGCLDTRCSITGFSMYLGDSLSFMAF
;
A
#
# COMPACT_ATOMS: atom_id res chain seq x y z
N MET A 1 21.62 -4.56 -7.77
CA MET A 1 21.84 -3.62 -6.64
C MET A 1 20.50 -3.49 -5.93
N LEU A 2 20.46 -3.94 -4.69
CA LEU A 2 19.27 -4.43 -3.97
C LEU A 2 18.11 -3.43 -3.96
N ALA A 3 16.97 -3.84 -4.52
CA ALA A 3 15.68 -3.25 -4.21
C ALA A 3 15.51 -3.30 -2.69
N SER A 4 15.70 -2.14 -2.04
CA SER A 4 15.46 -1.99 -0.61
C SER A 4 14.04 -2.47 -0.36
N ARG A 5 13.94 -3.62 0.30
CA ARG A 5 12.71 -4.31 0.70
C ARG A 5 11.75 -3.25 1.24
N LEU A 6 10.71 -2.90 0.47
CA LEU A 6 9.67 -1.99 0.91
C LEU A 6 9.00 -2.65 2.11
N VAL A 7 9.46 -2.27 3.30
CA VAL A 7 8.81 -2.56 4.58
C VAL A 7 8.62 -4.05 4.83
N ALA A 8 9.72 -4.73 5.17
CA ALA A 8 9.60 -5.82 6.12
C ALA A 8 9.33 -5.20 7.51
N THR A 9 8.10 -5.31 7.99
CA THR A 9 7.77 -5.29 9.43
C THR A 9 8.24 -4.08 10.24
N THR A 10 8.02 -2.84 9.79
CA THR A 10 7.97 -1.74 10.76
C THR A 10 6.58 -1.77 11.37
N ARG A 11 6.47 -2.21 12.63
CA ARG A 11 5.21 -2.25 13.38
C ARG A 11 4.74 -0.81 13.62
N LEU A 12 4.03 -0.24 12.66
CA LEU A 12 3.38 1.06 12.78
C LEU A 12 2.20 0.88 13.72
N SER A 13 2.32 1.40 14.95
CA SER A 13 1.24 1.44 15.94
C SER A 13 0.75 2.88 16.11
N THR A 14 -0.50 3.03 16.54
CA THR A 14 -1.08 4.33 16.90
C THR A 14 -0.23 5.10 17.93
N SER A 15 0.54 4.39 18.76
CA SER A 15 1.38 4.95 19.83
C SER A 15 2.77 5.42 19.41
N TYR A 16 3.23 5.14 18.19
CA TYR A 16 4.60 5.49 17.76
C TYR A 16 4.64 6.84 17.03
N GLY A 17 5.39 7.79 17.60
CA GLY A 17 5.61 9.13 17.04
C GLY A 17 4.70 10.21 17.64
N THR A 18 4.95 11.46 17.23
CA THR A 18 4.18 12.62 17.68
C THR A 18 2.95 12.81 16.81
N SER A 19 1.78 13.03 17.42
CA SER A 19 0.56 13.36 16.70
C SER A 19 0.78 14.58 15.79
N LEU A 20 0.27 14.51 14.56
CA LEU A 20 0.37 15.61 13.60
C LEU A 20 -0.82 16.56 13.76
N PRO A 21 -0.60 17.83 14.15
CA PRO A 21 -1.68 18.79 14.35
C PRO A 21 -2.38 19.17 13.03
N ASP A 22 -1.65 19.18 11.91
CA ASP A 22 -2.23 19.30 10.57
C ASP A 22 -2.06 17.99 9.77
N SER A 23 -3.16 17.28 9.59
CA SER A 23 -3.22 16.04 8.81
C SER A 23 -3.58 16.25 7.33
N SER A 24 -3.85 17.48 6.91
CA SER A 24 -4.32 17.79 5.55
C SER A 24 -3.33 17.34 4.47
N SER A 25 -2.05 17.66 4.68
CA SER A 25 -0.96 17.33 3.75
C SER A 25 -0.73 15.81 3.66
N TYR A 26 -0.79 15.12 4.80
CA TYR A 26 -0.71 13.65 4.87
C TYR A 26 -1.86 12.99 4.10
N ARG A 27 -3.11 13.40 4.37
CA ARG A 27 -4.30 12.87 3.69
C ARG A 27 -4.25 13.10 2.18
N ARG A 28 -3.79 14.28 1.75
CA ARG A 28 -3.65 14.61 0.33
C ARG A 28 -2.61 13.73 -0.36
N LEU A 29 -1.46 13.49 0.27
CA LEU A 29 -0.43 12.60 -0.25
C LEU A 29 -0.92 11.15 -0.30
N LEU A 30 -1.53 10.66 0.78
CA LEU A 30 -2.05 9.30 0.83
C LEU A 30 -3.10 9.04 -0.24
N ARG A 31 -4.04 9.96 -0.47
CA ARG A 31 -5.05 9.80 -1.53
C ARG A 31 -4.41 9.61 -2.92
N ARG A 32 -3.33 10.34 -3.20
CA ARG A 32 -2.57 10.18 -4.46
C ARG A 32 -1.84 8.84 -4.51
N LEU A 33 -1.30 8.39 -3.38
CA LEU A 33 -0.67 7.07 -3.29
C LEU A 33 -1.68 5.93 -3.45
N ILE A 34 -2.87 6.04 -2.88
CA ILE A 34 -3.98 5.08 -3.06
C ILE A 34 -4.36 5.00 -4.53
N PHE A 35 -4.44 6.12 -5.23
CA PHE A 35 -4.67 6.10 -6.68
C PHE A 35 -3.53 5.38 -7.42
N LEU A 36 -2.27 5.61 -7.03
CA LEU A 36 -1.11 4.97 -7.64
C LEU A 36 -1.06 3.44 -7.45
N THR A 37 -1.69 2.87 -6.42
CA THR A 37 -1.67 1.41 -6.22
C THR A 37 -2.35 0.65 -7.37
N THR A 38 -3.23 1.31 -8.13
CA THR A 38 -3.88 0.76 -9.34
C THR A 38 -2.90 0.42 -10.46
N THR A 39 -1.77 1.13 -10.53
CA THR A 39 -0.72 0.91 -11.56
C THR A 39 0.57 0.39 -10.95
N ARG A 40 0.67 0.40 -9.61
CA ARG A 40 1.86 0.01 -8.83
C ARG A 40 1.45 -0.87 -7.64
N PRO A 41 1.10 -2.15 -7.88
CA PRO A 41 0.66 -3.05 -6.80
C PRO A 41 1.75 -3.31 -5.76
N ASN A 42 3.03 -3.10 -6.11
CA ASN A 42 4.18 -3.24 -5.21
C ASN A 42 4.17 -2.31 -3.98
N ILE A 43 3.42 -1.21 -4.01
CA ILE A 43 3.24 -0.32 -2.85
C ILE A 43 1.89 -0.51 -2.14
N SER A 44 1.01 -1.39 -2.66
CA SER A 44 -0.39 -1.45 -2.23
C SER A 44 -0.54 -1.73 -0.75
N TYR A 45 0.17 -2.76 -0.24
CA TYR A 45 0.13 -3.12 1.18
C TYR A 45 0.54 -1.95 2.09
N ALA A 46 1.68 -1.30 1.81
CA ALA A 46 2.19 -0.22 2.64
C ALA A 46 1.26 1.01 2.64
N VAL A 47 0.70 1.36 1.48
CA VAL A 47 -0.26 2.47 1.34
C VAL A 47 -1.57 2.15 2.05
N HIS A 48 -2.07 0.92 1.90
CA HIS A 48 -3.31 0.48 2.55
C HIS A 48 -3.15 0.50 4.07
N HIS A 49 -2.05 -0.05 4.60
CA HIS A 49 -1.75 -0.02 6.03
C HIS A 49 -1.70 1.42 6.57
N LEU A 50 -1.05 2.35 5.86
CA LEU A 50 -1.02 3.77 6.25
C LEU A 50 -2.39 4.46 6.19
N SER A 51 -3.29 3.98 5.32
CA SER A 51 -4.65 4.53 5.19
C SER A 51 -5.50 4.31 6.45
N GLN A 52 -5.20 3.27 7.24
CA GLN A 52 -5.86 3.01 8.53
C GLN A 52 -5.64 4.15 9.55
N PHE A 53 -4.55 4.92 9.40
CA PHE A 53 -4.18 6.03 10.29
C PHE A 53 -4.54 7.43 9.73
N MET A 54 -5.49 7.51 8.79
CA MET A 54 -5.90 8.80 8.19
C MET A 54 -6.62 9.75 9.15
N SER A 55 -7.25 9.22 10.20
CA SER A 55 -7.96 10.00 11.22
C SER A 55 -6.97 10.77 12.10
N ALA A 56 -5.94 10.09 12.62
CA ALA A 56 -4.93 10.61 13.52
C ALA A 56 -3.51 10.13 13.14
N PRO A 57 -2.89 10.73 12.10
CA PRO A 57 -1.55 10.34 11.70
C PRO A 57 -0.49 10.84 12.68
N THR A 58 0.64 10.15 12.73
CA THR A 58 1.83 10.54 13.53
C THR A 58 3.00 10.88 12.62
N SER A 59 4.04 11.50 13.19
CA SER A 59 5.28 11.80 12.48
C SER A 59 5.93 10.56 11.87
N ALA A 60 5.83 9.40 12.53
CA ALA A 60 6.29 8.12 11.99
C ALA A 60 5.54 7.74 10.70
N HIS A 61 4.20 7.84 10.70
CA HIS A 61 3.38 7.58 9.51
C HIS A 61 3.76 8.50 8.34
N SER A 62 4.01 9.78 8.61
CA SER A 62 4.44 10.74 7.57
C SER A 62 5.83 10.41 7.03
N GLN A 63 6.77 10.00 7.87
CA GLN A 63 8.10 9.56 7.42
C GLN A 63 8.01 8.35 6.49
N THR A 64 7.14 7.38 6.80
CA THR A 64 6.90 6.22 5.92
C THR A 64 6.31 6.65 4.58
N VAL A 65 5.37 7.59 4.55
CA VAL A 65 4.85 8.16 3.29
C VAL A 65 5.99 8.77 2.45
N PHE A 66 6.89 9.54 3.05
CA PHE A 66 8.06 10.08 2.33
C PHE A 66 9.03 8.99 1.86
N HIS A 67 9.17 7.90 2.60
CA HIS A 67 9.97 6.75 2.17
C HIS A 67 9.37 6.09 0.91
N ILE A 68 8.05 5.90 0.87
CA ILE A 68 7.34 5.39 -0.32
C ILE A 68 7.57 6.31 -1.52
N LEU A 69 7.50 7.64 -1.33
CA LEU A 69 7.75 8.60 -2.41
C LEU A 69 9.19 8.52 -2.94
N ARG A 70 10.19 8.34 -2.06
CA ARG A 70 11.59 8.15 -2.46
C ARG A 70 11.77 6.86 -3.26
N TYR A 71 11.13 5.78 -2.82
CA TYR A 71 11.13 4.52 -3.55
C TYR A 71 10.51 4.68 -4.95
N LEU A 72 9.35 5.33 -5.05
CA LEU A 72 8.68 5.57 -6.33
C LEU A 72 9.55 6.37 -7.30
N LYS A 73 10.27 7.37 -6.79
CA LYS A 73 11.22 8.17 -7.58
C LYS A 73 12.39 7.35 -8.13
N GLN A 74 12.85 6.33 -7.39
CA GLN A 74 13.95 5.45 -7.80
C GLN A 74 13.50 4.32 -8.72
N ALA A 75 12.20 4.00 -8.73
CA ALA A 75 11.62 2.89 -9.50
C ALA A 75 10.66 3.41 -10.59
N LEU A 76 11.08 4.40 -11.40
CA LEU A 76 10.22 4.95 -12.45
C LEU A 76 9.94 3.93 -13.57
N ASP A 77 10.91 3.07 -13.88
CA ASP A 77 10.85 2.13 -15.00
C ASP A 77 10.02 0.86 -14.73
N PHE A 78 9.50 0.71 -13.51
CA PHE A 78 8.67 -0.43 -13.13
C PHE A 78 7.18 -0.07 -13.26
N GLY A 79 6.47 -0.78 -14.13
CA GLY A 79 5.03 -0.67 -14.36
C GLY A 79 4.36 -2.03 -14.51
N LEU A 80 3.06 -2.02 -14.77
CA LEU A 80 2.31 -3.24 -15.07
C LEU A 80 2.69 -3.76 -16.47
N PHE A 81 3.10 -5.01 -16.54
CA PHE A 81 3.32 -5.72 -17.79
C PHE A 81 2.15 -6.67 -18.03
N PHE A 82 1.44 -6.44 -19.13
CA PHE A 82 0.42 -7.34 -19.62
C PHE A 82 0.97 -8.12 -20.81
N ALA A 83 0.78 -9.43 -20.81
CA ALA A 83 1.18 -10.25 -21.94
C ALA A 83 0.33 -9.89 -23.17
N ALA A 84 0.97 -9.61 -24.31
CA ALA A 84 0.27 -9.25 -25.55
C ALA A 84 -0.66 -10.37 -26.07
N LYS A 85 -0.39 -11.62 -25.66
CA LYS A 85 -1.24 -12.79 -25.90
C LYS A 85 -1.63 -13.39 -24.55
N SER A 86 -2.68 -12.85 -23.94
CA SER A 86 -3.37 -13.50 -22.82
C SER A 86 -4.86 -13.59 -23.12
N SER A 87 -5.52 -14.61 -22.57
CA SER A 87 -6.98 -14.59 -22.53
C SER A 87 -7.41 -13.40 -21.67
N LEU A 88 -8.37 -12.60 -22.15
CA LEU A 88 -8.96 -11.49 -21.40
C LEU A 88 -9.94 -12.05 -20.36
N GLN A 89 -9.43 -12.86 -19.44
CA GLN A 89 -10.19 -13.40 -18.31
C GLN A 89 -9.85 -12.62 -17.05
N LEU A 90 -10.89 -12.09 -16.40
CA LEU A 90 -10.75 -11.48 -15.08
C LEU A 90 -10.83 -12.57 -14.01
N LYS A 91 -9.75 -12.75 -13.24
CA LYS A 91 -9.70 -13.66 -12.09
C LYS A 91 -9.57 -12.83 -10.82
N THR A 92 -10.36 -13.14 -9.80
CA THR A 92 -10.31 -12.43 -8.51
C THR A 92 -10.15 -13.41 -7.38
N PHE A 93 -9.20 -13.15 -6.49
CA PHE A 93 -8.97 -13.93 -5.27
C PHE A 93 -9.22 -13.04 -4.06
N SER A 94 -9.80 -13.60 -3.01
CA SER A 94 -9.98 -12.96 -1.72
C SER A 94 -9.24 -13.78 -0.66
N ASP A 95 -8.56 -13.09 0.26
CA ASP A 95 -7.92 -13.68 1.43
C ASP A 95 -8.29 -12.83 2.65
N SER A 96 -8.37 -13.45 3.82
CA SER A 96 -8.60 -12.71 5.07
C SER A 96 -7.60 -13.17 6.11
N ASP A 97 -6.85 -12.22 6.66
CA ASP A 97 -5.99 -12.52 7.79
C ASP A 97 -6.81 -12.53 9.10
N TRP A 98 -6.39 -13.33 10.08
CA TRP A 98 -7.00 -13.32 11.41
C TRP A 98 -6.17 -12.46 12.35
N ALA A 99 -6.79 -11.43 12.95
CA ALA A 99 -6.15 -10.47 13.84
C ALA A 99 -4.93 -9.73 13.25
N GLY A 100 -4.93 -9.46 11.93
CA GLY A 100 -3.84 -8.76 11.25
C GLY A 100 -3.63 -7.31 11.70
N CYS A 101 -4.68 -6.63 12.19
CA CYS A 101 -4.53 -5.32 12.81
C CYS A 101 -4.15 -5.46 14.29
N LEU A 102 -2.94 -5.00 14.66
CA LEU A 102 -2.47 -5.03 16.05
C LEU A 102 -3.30 -4.15 16.99
N ASP A 103 -3.86 -3.05 16.46
CA ASP A 103 -4.60 -2.07 17.26
C ASP A 103 -6.06 -2.49 17.49
N THR A 104 -6.74 -3.06 16.48
CA THR A 104 -8.16 -3.43 16.58
C THR A 104 -8.41 -4.93 16.76
N ARG A 105 -7.40 -5.78 16.47
CA ARG A 105 -7.54 -7.26 16.40
C ARG A 105 -8.60 -7.74 15.42
N CYS A 106 -9.05 -6.87 14.51
CA CYS A 106 -9.96 -7.25 13.43
C CYS A 106 -9.20 -7.91 12.27
N SER A 107 -9.90 -8.79 11.55
CA SER A 107 -9.45 -9.35 10.29
C SER A 107 -9.35 -8.29 9.19
N ILE A 108 -8.30 -8.36 8.40
CA ILE A 108 -8.08 -7.53 7.21
C ILE A 108 -8.39 -8.41 5.99
N THR A 109 -9.30 -7.95 5.13
CA THR A 109 -9.75 -8.70 3.94
C THR A 109 -9.06 -8.16 2.71
N GLY A 110 -8.11 -8.93 2.18
CA GLY A 110 -7.46 -8.62 0.92
C GLY A 110 -8.15 -9.22 -0.29
N PHE A 111 -8.02 -8.50 -1.41
CA PHE A 111 -8.41 -8.97 -2.72
C PHE A 111 -7.34 -8.67 -3.77
N SER A 112 -7.16 -9.61 -4.69
CA SER A 112 -6.28 -9.45 -5.85
C SER A 112 -7.05 -9.76 -7.13
N MET A 113 -6.86 -8.91 -8.14
CA MET A 113 -7.50 -9.03 -9.45
C MET A 113 -6.42 -9.21 -10.51
N TYR A 114 -6.58 -10.24 -11.33
CA TYR A 114 -5.71 -10.59 -12.44
C TYR A 114 -6.47 -10.45 -13.75
N LEU A 115 -5.82 -9.86 -14.76
CA LEU A 115 -6.27 -9.90 -16.15
C LEU A 115 -5.38 -10.88 -16.91
N GLY A 116 -5.95 -12.02 -17.31
CA GLY A 116 -5.20 -13.16 -17.79
C GLY A 116 -4.36 -13.77 -16.67
N ASP A 117 -3.03 -13.68 -16.81
CA ASP A 117 -2.06 -14.11 -15.81
C ASP A 117 -1.28 -12.92 -15.21
N SER A 118 -1.67 -11.69 -15.55
CA SER A 118 -1.04 -10.45 -15.06
C SER A 118 -1.83 -9.88 -13.89
N LEU A 119 -1.16 -9.58 -12.77
CA LEU A 119 -1.77 -8.92 -11.62
C LEU A 119 -2.08 -7.47 -11.97
N SER A 120 -3.36 -7.11 -11.96
CA SER A 120 -3.83 -5.76 -12.31
C SER A 120 -4.08 -4.89 -11.08
N PHE A 121 -4.63 -5.47 -10.02
CA PHE A 121 -5.02 -4.72 -8.82
C PHE A 121 -4.85 -5.58 -7.56
N MET A 122 -4.45 -4.93 -6.47
CA MET A 122 -4.38 -5.56 -5.15
C MET A 122 -4.84 -4.55 -4.10
N ALA A 123 -5.71 -4.99 -3.20
CA ALA A 123 -6.06 -4.25 -1.99
C ALA A 123 -6.10 -5.22 -0.81
N PHE A 124 -6.00 -4.64 0.37
CA PHE A 124 -6.06 -5.29 1.67
C PHE A 124 -7.20 -4.66 2.47
#